data_AF-A0A8T9MXP0-F1
#
_entry.id   AF-A0A8T9MXP0-F1
#
_cell.length_a   1.000
_cell.length_b   1.000
_cell.length_c   1.000
_cell.angle_alpha   90.00
_cell.angle_beta   90.00
_cell.angle_gamma   90.00
#
_symmetry.space_group_name_H-M   'P 1'
#
loop_
_entity.id
_entity.type
_entity.pdbx_description
1 polymer ?
#
loop_
_entity_poly.entity_id
_entity_poly.type
_entity_poly.pdbx_seq_one_letter_code
_entity_poly.pdbx_strand_id
1 'polypeptide(L)'
;MGLILEGNKFAVLTDILGDEDHLGDMDFKVAGTTEGVTALQMDIKIQGITKEIMQIALAQAQEARLHILKQMQNAVAEYRKPCRNTRRACLP
;
A
#
# COMPACT_ATOMS: atom_id res chain seq x y z
N MET A 1 -1.03 5.70 -1.33
CA MET A 1 0.02 6.71 -1.07
C MET A 1 -0.23 7.84 -2.04
N GLY A 2 -0.13 9.09 -1.57
CA GLY A 2 -0.32 10.26 -2.41
C GLY A 2 0.95 11.10 -2.46
N LEU A 3 1.05 11.92 -3.50
CA LEU A 3 2.07 12.94 -3.60
C LEU A 3 1.42 14.27 -3.98
N ILE A 4 1.82 15.33 -3.29
CA ILE A 4 1.46 16.71 -3.61
C ILE A 4 2.74 17.43 -4.02
N LEU A 5 2.72 18.10 -5.16
CA LEU A 5 3.83 18.87 -5.71
C LEU A 5 3.36 20.32 -5.94
N GLU A 6 3.88 21.24 -5.13
CA GLU A 6 3.61 22.67 -5.28
C GLU A 6 4.91 23.40 -5.68
N GLY A 7 5.06 23.64 -6.98
CA GLY A 7 6.27 24.21 -7.57
C GLY A 7 7.50 23.31 -7.38
N ASN A 8 8.41 23.69 -6.48
CA ASN A 8 9.63 22.92 -6.17
C ASN A 8 9.53 22.12 -4.87
N LYS A 9 8.41 22.20 -4.14
CA LYS A 9 8.20 21.46 -2.89
C LYS A 9 7.30 20.27 -3.15
N PHE A 10 7.66 19.12 -2.61
CA PHE A 10 6.83 17.93 -2.65
C PHE A 10 6.60 17.39 -1.23
N ALA A 11 5.44 16.78 -1.02
CA ALA A 11 5.10 16.05 0.20
C ALA A 11 4.54 14.68 -0.18
N VAL A 12 5.00 13.63 0.50
CA VAL A 12 4.53 12.26 0.30
C VAL A 12 3.59 11.89 1.45
N LEU A 13 2.35 11.55 1.11
CA LEU A 13 1.29 11.18 2.04
C LEU A 13 1.15 9.66 2.12
N THR A 14 1.25 9.14 3.33
CA THR A 14 0.98 7.74 3.70
C THR A 14 -0.49 7.57 4.09
N ASP A 15 -1.13 6.49 3.62
CA ASP A 15 -2.51 6.13 3.98
C ASP A 15 -3.54 7.24 3.75
N ILE A 16 -3.61 7.72 2.50
CA ILE A 16 -4.48 8.83 2.10
C ILE A 16 -5.97 8.50 2.25
N LEU A 17 -6.73 9.47 2.76
CA LEU A 17 -8.19 9.43 2.77
C LEU A 17 -8.75 9.75 1.37
N GLY A 18 -10.00 9.36 1.11
CA GLY A 18 -10.64 9.56 -0.20
C GLY A 18 -10.66 11.03 -0.64
N ASP A 19 -10.84 11.96 0.30
CA ASP A 19 -10.83 13.40 0.02
C ASP A 19 -9.43 13.91 -0.36
N GLU A 20 -8.37 13.26 0.12
CA GLU A 20 -6.98 13.61 -0.18
C GLU A 20 -6.52 13.07 -1.54
N ASP A 21 -7.12 11.96 -2.03
CA ASP A 21 -6.82 11.37 -3.34
C ASP A 21 -7.24 12.30 -4.50
N HIS A 22 -8.33 13.05 -4.32
CA HIS A 22 -8.79 14.04 -5.29
C HIS A 22 -7.87 15.26 -5.40
N LEU A 23 -7.15 15.59 -4.33
CA LEU A 23 -6.24 16.73 -4.26
C LEU A 23 -4.79 16.37 -4.57
N GLY A 24 -4.45 15.08 -4.56
CA GLY A 24 -3.11 14.59 -4.87
C GLY A 24 -2.78 14.64 -6.36
N ASP A 25 -1.56 15.08 -6.65
CA ASP A 25 -1.00 15.19 -8.00
C ASP A 25 -0.55 13.84 -8.59
N MET A 26 -0.26 12.88 -7.71
CA MET A 26 -0.02 11.49 -8.07
C MET A 26 -0.53 10.59 -6.96
N ASP A 27 -1.27 9.56 -7.35
CA ASP A 27 -1.61 8.45 -6.48
C ASP A 27 -0.86 7.20 -6.89
N PHE A 28 -0.31 6.50 -5.89
CA PHE A 28 0.33 5.23 -6.12
C PHE A 28 0.00 4.24 -5.01
N LYS A 29 -0.15 3.00 -5.43
CA LYS A 29 -0.52 1.87 -4.59
C LYS A 29 0.56 0.81 -4.74
N VAL A 30 1.17 0.43 -3.61
CA VAL A 30 2.23 -0.58 -3.55
C VAL A 30 1.75 -1.73 -2.70
N ALA A 31 1.80 -2.94 -3.24
CA ALA A 31 1.52 -4.17 -2.50
C ALA A 31 2.73 -5.11 -2.60
N GLY A 32 2.96 -5.90 -1.55
CA GLY A 32 3.97 -6.94 -1.59
C GLY A 32 4.25 -7.58 -0.24
N THR A 33 5.28 -8.41 -0.23
CA THR A 33 5.75 -9.17 0.94
C THR A 33 6.89 -8.43 1.63
N THR A 34 7.43 -9.01 2.70
CA THR A 34 8.66 -8.55 3.35
C THR A 34 9.86 -8.58 2.41
N GLU A 35 9.85 -9.45 1.41
CA GLU A 35 10.97 -9.66 0.48
C GLU A 35 10.93 -8.71 -0.72
N GLY A 36 9.75 -8.27 -1.16
CA GLY A 36 9.65 -7.52 -2.39
C GLY A 36 8.26 -7.00 -2.71
N VAL A 37 8.16 -6.16 -3.75
CA VAL A 37 6.90 -5.63 -4.28
C VAL A 37 6.29 -6.67 -5.23
N THR A 38 5.02 -7.01 -5.03
CA THR A 38 4.28 -7.95 -5.89
C THR A 38 3.36 -7.22 -6.86
N ALA A 39 2.86 -6.03 -6.49
CA ALA A 39 2.07 -5.19 -7.36
C ALA A 39 2.37 -3.71 -7.11
N LEU A 40 2.40 -2.95 -8.20
CA LEU A 40 2.58 -1.51 -8.19
C LEU A 40 1.56 -0.92 -9.17
N GLN A 41 0.77 0.03 -8.69
CA GLN A 41 -0.10 0.85 -9.52
C GLN A 41 0.30 2.31 -9.31
N MET A 42 0.42 3.06 -10.39
CA MET A 42 0.70 4.50 -10.36
C MET A 42 -0.25 5.19 -11.31
N ASP A 43 -0.88 6.26 -10.84
CA ASP A 43 -1.67 7.18 -11.64
C ASP A 43 -1.10 8.60 -11.42
N ILE A 44 -0.64 9.19 -12.51
CA ILE A 44 0.12 10.45 -12.52
C ILE A 44 -0.76 11.48 -13.20
N LYS A 45 -1.16 12.52 -12.46
CA LYS A 45 -2.08 13.55 -12.95
C LYS A 45 -1.35 14.78 -13.50
N ILE A 46 -0.07 14.98 -13.16
CA ILE A 46 0.75 16.13 -13.59
C ILE A 46 2.10 15.74 -14.20
N GLN A 47 2.68 16.65 -14.98
CA GLN A 47 4.07 16.54 -15.44
C GLN A 47 5.00 17.23 -14.43
N GLY A 48 6.15 16.61 -14.12
CA GLY A 48 7.14 17.20 -13.19
C GLY A 48 7.63 16.26 -12.09
N ILE A 49 7.15 15.01 -12.04
CA ILE A 49 7.63 14.02 -11.08
C ILE A 49 8.98 13.48 -11.53
N THR A 50 10.04 13.85 -10.81
CA THR A 50 11.39 13.36 -11.10
C THR A 50 11.61 11.96 -10.53
N LYS A 51 12.65 11.28 -11.03
CA LYS A 51 13.04 9.96 -10.55
C LYS A 51 13.46 9.99 -9.08
N GLU A 52 14.07 11.08 -8.59
CA GLU A 52 14.45 11.19 -7.18
C GLU A 52 13.21 11.21 -6.28
N ILE A 53 12.18 11.97 -6.67
CA ILE A 53 10.92 12.05 -5.92
C ILE A 53 10.27 10.67 -5.82
N MET A 54 10.23 9.91 -6.93
CA MET A 54 9.68 8.56 -6.90
C MET A 54 10.48 7.61 -5.99
N GLN A 55 11.81 7.73 -5.95
CA GLN A 55 12.64 6.90 -5.06
C GLN A 55 12.32 7.16 -3.59
N ILE A 56 12.14 8.42 -3.21
CA ILE A 56 11.75 8.81 -1.85
C ILE A 56 10.35 8.26 -1.53
N ALA A 57 9.40 8.44 -2.45
CA ALA A 57 8.02 7.98 -2.27
C ALA A 57 7.94 6.45 -2.12
N LEU A 58 8.71 5.70 -2.92
CA LEU A 58 8.77 4.23 -2.84
C LEU A 58 9.47 3.75 -1.57
N ALA A 59 10.50 4.43 -1.10
CA ALA A 59 11.16 4.11 0.18
C ALA A 59 10.19 4.27 1.36
N GLN A 60 9.44 5.38 1.40
CA GLN A 60 8.42 5.60 2.42
C GLN A 60 7.28 4.56 2.32
N ALA A 61 6.87 4.19 1.11
CA ALA A 61 5.88 3.13 0.93
C ALA A 61 6.38 1.76 1.39
N GLN A 62 7.67 1.46 1.23
CA GLN A 62 8.28 0.24 1.75
C GLN A 62 8.20 0.19 3.28
N GLU A 63 8.55 1.27 3.97
CA GLU A 63 8.47 1.37 5.44
C GLU A 63 7.03 1.20 5.94
N ALA A 64 6.08 1.91 5.33
CA ALA A 64 4.66 1.81 5.66
C ALA A 64 4.13 0.37 5.46
N ARG A 65 4.51 -0.27 4.37
CA ARG A 65 4.13 -1.66 4.08
C ARG A 65 4.68 -2.63 5.12
N LEU A 66 5.97 -2.50 5.49
CA LEU A 66 6.57 -3.36 6.51
C LEU A 66 5.92 -3.15 7.89
N HIS A 67 5.54 -1.91 8.21
CA HIS A 67 4.79 -1.61 9.42
C HIS A 67 3.44 -2.35 9.45
N ILE A 68 2.66 -2.27 8.37
CA ILE A 68 1.37 -2.96 8.25
C ILE A 68 1.54 -4.48 8.32
N LEU A 69 2.50 -5.04 7.58
CA LEU A 69 2.77 -6.49 7.60
C LEU A 69 3.13 -6.98 9.00
N LYS A 70 3.90 -6.20 9.77
CA LYS A 70 4.24 -6.53 11.15
C LYS A 70 2.98 -6.57 12.04
N GLN A 71 2.08 -5.60 11.90
CA GLN A 71 0.82 -5.61 12.65
C GLN A 71 -0.08 -6.78 12.24
N MET A 72 -0.13 -7.14 10.95
CA MET A 72 -0.87 -8.30 10.47
C MET A 72 -0.31 -9.62 11.04
N GLN A 73 1.02 -9.77 11.08
CA GLN A 73 1.68 -10.95 11.67
C GLN A 73 1.39 -11.07 13.17
N ASN A 74 1.35 -9.95 13.90
CA ASN A 74 0.98 -9.94 15.31
C ASN A 74 -0.46 -10.42 15.54
N ALA A 75 -1.38 -10.13 14.61
CA ALA A 75 -2.78 -10.54 14.72
C ALA A 75 -3.01 -11.99 14.28
N VAL A 76 -2.34 -12.44 13.22
CA VAL A 76 -2.48 -13.80 12.66
C VAL A 76 -1.10 -14.30 12.27
N ALA A 77 -0.48 -15.08 13.16
CA ALA A 77 0.88 -15.57 12.99
C ALA A 77 1.02 -16.55 11.81
N GLU A 78 0.00 -17.38 11.56
CA GLU A 78 0.05 -18.41 10.53
C GLU A 78 -1.28 -18.60 9.82
N TYR A 79 -1.19 -19.09 8.59
CA TYR A 79 -2.34 -19.53 7.83
C TYR A 79 -3.13 -20.58 8.60
N ARG A 80 -4.39 -20.26 8.94
CA ARG A 80 -5.31 -21.25 9.50
C ARG A 80 -5.63 -22.27 8.42
N LYS A 81 -5.28 -23.54 8.66
CA LYS A 81 -5.69 -24.65 7.78
C LYS A 81 -7.19 -24.52 7.49
N PRO A 82 -7.61 -24.60 6.22
CA PRO A 82 -9.00 -24.42 5.87
C PRO A 82 -9.78 -25.56 6.53
N CYS A 83 -10.75 -25.19 7.35
CA CYS A 83 -11.63 -26.17 7.97
C CYS A 83 -12.45 -26.82 6.85
N ARG A 84 -12.23 -28.11 6.60
CA ARG A 84 -12.90 -28.86 5.52
C ARG A 84 -14.40 -29.09 5.78
N ASN A 85 -14.97 -28.50 6.83
CA ASN A 85 -16.21 -28.99 7.43
C ASN A 85 -17.33 -27.95 7.63
N THR A 86 -17.57 -27.10 6.63
CA THR A 86 -18.79 -26.27 6.57
C THR A 86 -19.48 -26.32 5.21
N ARG A 87 -19.77 -27.53 4.71
CA ARG A 87 -20.98 -27.83 3.88
C ARG A 87 -21.59 -29.22 4.11
N ARG A 88 -21.14 -29.97 5.13
CA ARG A 88 -21.79 -31.22 5.59
C ARG A 88 -21.78 -31.27 7.11
N ALA A 89 -22.54 -30.37 7.72
CA ALA A 89 -23.04 -30.65 9.05
C ALA A 89 -24.01 -31.84 8.96
N CYS A 90 -23.87 -32.78 9.89
CA CYS A 90 -24.96 -33.53 10.48
C CYS A 90 -26.03 -34.09 9.53
N LEU A 91 -25.88 -35.33 9.09
CA LEU A 91 -27.01 -36.25 8.98
C LEU A 91 -26.60 -37.58 9.65
N PRO A 92 -27.51 -38.20 10.42
CA PRO A 92 -27.23 -39.33 11.30
C PRO A 92 -26.72 -40.57 10.56
#